data_AF-A0A924U8D9-F1
#
_entry.id   AF-A0A924U8D9-F1
#
_cell.length_a   1.000
_cell.length_b   1.000
_cell.length_c   1.000
_cell.angle_alpha   90.00
_cell.angle_beta   90.00
_cell.angle_gamma   90.00
#
_symmetry.space_group_name_H-M   'P 1'
#
loop_
_entity.id
_entity.type
_entity.pdbx_description
1 polymer ?
#
loop_
_entity_poly.entity_id
_entity_poly.type
_entity_poly.pdbx_seq_one_letter_code
_entity_poly.pdbx_strand_id
1 'polypeptide(L)'
;MNTVFYSELPWPEVEVRIAAGAPVFLPLGATEQHGRHMALNVDVILPTAIAARAGAKVGGLVLPTVAYGNRSQPKTGGGPRFPGTLNLTANTFSLIVRDVICDLYRQKVRKIVTVNGHYENIGPTIEGIELALDVLGRDRTAELTILRIDHWDMVRPETLTRIFPNGYPGIELEHASVIETSMMMALRPELVDLNKATHDGPAHFLPYDRYPKACDEVPASGVLSLTEGSSAEKGEWLLADCEAGIVDIINREFKQAQK
;
A
#
# COMPACT_ATOMS: atom_id res chain seq x y z
N MET A 1 -4.65 -13.91 -21.21
CA MET A 1 -5.54 -13.46 -20.12
C MET A 1 -5.89 -12.01 -20.40
N ASN A 2 -7.16 -11.61 -20.24
CA ASN A 2 -7.50 -10.19 -20.33
C ASN A 2 -6.83 -9.46 -19.16
N THR A 3 -6.35 -8.24 -19.41
CA THR A 3 -5.70 -7.41 -18.37
C THR A 3 -6.63 -7.18 -17.17
N VAL A 4 -6.03 -7.04 -15.99
CA VAL A 4 -6.74 -6.63 -14.77
C VAL A 4 -6.73 -5.11 -14.59
N PHE A 5 -5.89 -4.39 -15.33
CA PHE A 5 -5.73 -2.94 -15.15
C PHE A 5 -6.90 -2.19 -15.79
N TYR A 6 -7.63 -1.45 -14.97
CA TYR A 6 -8.81 -0.68 -15.35
C TYR A 6 -8.51 0.31 -16.49
N SER A 7 -7.34 0.96 -16.46
CA SER A 7 -6.92 1.96 -17.46
C SER A 7 -6.44 1.37 -18.79
N GLU A 8 -6.27 0.05 -18.87
CA GLU A 8 -5.87 -0.66 -20.11
C GLU A 8 -7.09 -1.21 -20.88
N LEU A 9 -8.30 -1.02 -20.35
CA LEU A 9 -9.55 -1.47 -20.94
C LEU A 9 -10.31 -0.29 -21.58
N PRO A 10 -10.97 -0.49 -22.73
CA PRO A 10 -11.94 0.48 -23.22
C PRO A 10 -13.15 0.52 -22.26
N TRP A 11 -13.76 1.69 -22.12
CA TRP A 11 -14.85 1.91 -21.15
C TRP A 11 -16.04 0.92 -21.26
N PRO A 12 -16.43 0.37 -22.43
CA PRO A 12 -17.50 -0.63 -22.48
C PRO A 12 -17.11 -1.97 -21.82
N GLU A 13 -15.84 -2.37 -21.88
CA GLU A 13 -15.37 -3.58 -21.21
C GLU A 13 -15.37 -3.41 -19.69
N VAL A 14 -15.02 -2.22 -19.22
CA VAL A 14 -15.14 -1.85 -17.81
C VAL A 14 -16.59 -1.93 -17.35
N GLU A 15 -17.53 -1.36 -18.10
CA GLU A 15 -18.97 -1.42 -17.79
C GLU A 15 -19.46 -2.86 -17.64
N VAL A 16 -19.11 -3.75 -18.58
CA VAL A 16 -19.47 -5.18 -18.53
C VAL A 16 -18.94 -5.84 -17.26
N ARG A 17 -17.70 -5.54 -16.87
CA ARG A 17 -17.09 -6.14 -15.67
C ARG A 17 -17.67 -5.59 -14.37
N ILE A 18 -18.00 -4.30 -14.31
CA ILE A 18 -18.71 -3.70 -13.17
C ILE A 18 -20.11 -4.32 -13.04
N ALA A 19 -20.84 -4.46 -14.14
CA ALA A 19 -22.17 -5.10 -14.15
C ALA A 19 -22.12 -6.58 -13.70
N ALA A 20 -21.01 -7.28 -13.98
CA ALA A 20 -20.76 -8.63 -13.49
C ALA A 20 -20.35 -8.68 -12.00
N GLY A 21 -20.24 -7.54 -11.32
CA GLY A 21 -19.91 -7.45 -9.89
C GLY A 21 -18.43 -7.63 -9.58
N ALA A 22 -17.53 -7.29 -10.50
CA ALA A 22 -16.09 -7.34 -10.27
C ALA A 22 -15.68 -6.42 -9.10
N PRO A 23 -14.86 -6.89 -8.15
CA PRO A 23 -14.26 -6.01 -7.15
C PRO A 23 -13.26 -5.05 -7.81
N VAL A 24 -13.29 -3.79 -7.40
CA VAL A 24 -12.37 -2.76 -7.89
C VAL A 24 -11.33 -2.45 -6.82
N PHE A 25 -10.07 -2.64 -7.16
CA PHE A 25 -8.93 -2.34 -6.32
C PHE A 25 -8.46 -0.91 -6.58
N LEU A 26 -8.24 -0.15 -5.50
CA LEU A 26 -7.65 1.17 -5.49
C LEU A 26 -6.31 1.09 -4.75
N PRO A 27 -5.18 0.91 -5.45
CA PRO A 27 -3.88 0.92 -4.81
C PRO A 27 -3.51 2.37 -4.43
N LEU A 28 -2.96 2.53 -3.23
CA LEU A 28 -2.64 3.81 -2.61
C LEU A 28 -1.15 3.80 -2.22
N GLY A 29 -0.36 4.67 -2.83
CA GLY A 29 1.08 4.73 -2.59
C GLY A 29 1.57 6.11 -2.19
N ALA A 30 2.87 6.32 -2.41
CA ALA A 30 3.56 7.60 -2.30
C ALA A 30 4.79 7.63 -3.22
N THR A 31 5.33 8.84 -3.39
CA THR A 31 6.66 9.04 -3.96
C THR A 31 7.57 9.48 -2.82
N GLU A 32 8.39 8.57 -2.30
CA GLU A 32 9.11 8.73 -1.04
C GLU A 32 10.53 8.16 -1.12
N GLN A 33 11.47 8.81 -0.43
CA GLN A 33 12.82 8.31 -0.19
C GLN A 33 12.77 6.87 0.35
N HIS A 34 13.55 5.96 -0.24
CA HIS A 34 13.66 4.58 0.22
C HIS A 34 15.12 4.19 0.38
N GLY A 35 15.85 4.98 1.18
CA GLY A 35 17.28 4.83 1.31
C GLY A 35 18.04 5.20 0.03
N ARG A 36 19.33 4.83 0.00
CA ARG A 36 20.20 5.08 -1.15
C ARG A 36 20.17 3.96 -2.19
N HIS A 37 19.56 2.82 -1.85
CA HIS A 37 19.57 1.60 -2.64
C HIS A 37 18.29 1.36 -3.44
N MET A 38 17.18 2.06 -3.15
CA MET A 38 15.92 1.89 -3.90
C MET A 38 15.42 3.17 -4.57
N ALA A 39 14.58 2.99 -5.58
CA ALA A 39 13.85 4.07 -6.25
C ALA A 39 12.78 4.72 -5.36
N LEU A 40 12.28 5.90 -5.76
CA LEU A 40 11.30 6.68 -4.98
C LEU A 40 9.86 6.18 -5.04
N ASN A 41 9.57 5.12 -5.80
CA ASN A 41 8.21 4.67 -6.13
C ASN A 41 7.89 3.26 -5.61
N VAL A 42 8.59 2.82 -4.56
CA VAL A 42 8.37 1.52 -3.89
C VAL A 42 6.89 1.38 -3.50
N ASP A 43 6.34 2.37 -2.82
CA ASP A 43 4.95 2.41 -2.35
C ASP A 43 3.92 2.46 -3.48
N VAL A 44 4.35 2.72 -4.71
CA VAL A 44 3.49 2.57 -5.89
C VAL A 44 3.60 1.16 -6.44
N ILE A 45 4.82 0.65 -6.61
CA ILE A 45 5.08 -0.65 -7.21
C ILE A 45 4.47 -1.79 -6.37
N LEU A 46 4.70 -1.79 -5.06
CA LEU A 46 4.29 -2.88 -4.19
C LEU A 46 2.77 -3.08 -4.16
N PRO A 47 1.93 -2.09 -3.77
CA PRO A 47 0.48 -2.29 -3.75
C PRO A 47 -0.11 -2.48 -5.15
N THR A 48 0.48 -1.91 -6.21
CA THR A 48 0.05 -2.19 -7.60
C THR A 48 0.21 -3.66 -7.93
N ALA A 49 1.39 -4.23 -7.68
CA ALA A 49 1.68 -5.62 -8.01
C ALA A 49 0.83 -6.59 -7.17
N ILE A 50 0.66 -6.30 -5.88
CA ILE A 50 -0.19 -7.09 -4.97
C ILE A 50 -1.65 -7.05 -5.43
N ALA A 51 -2.18 -5.87 -5.74
CA ALA A 51 -3.55 -5.72 -6.25
C ALA A 51 -3.73 -6.44 -7.59
N ALA A 52 -2.73 -6.41 -8.48
CA ALA A 52 -2.78 -7.11 -9.76
C ALA A 52 -2.80 -8.64 -9.58
N ARG A 53 -1.95 -9.17 -8.70
CA ARG A 53 -1.90 -10.61 -8.37
C ARG A 53 -3.23 -11.09 -7.79
N ALA A 54 -3.74 -10.41 -6.76
CA ALA A 54 -5.02 -10.75 -6.14
C ALA A 54 -6.19 -10.55 -7.12
N GLY A 55 -6.22 -9.43 -7.84
CA GLY A 55 -7.23 -9.09 -8.84
C GLY A 55 -7.35 -10.15 -9.94
N ALA A 56 -6.24 -10.71 -10.41
CA ALA A 56 -6.25 -11.80 -11.38
C ALA A 56 -6.93 -13.08 -10.86
N LYS A 57 -6.82 -13.37 -9.56
CA LYS A 57 -7.44 -14.55 -8.92
C LYS A 57 -8.94 -14.39 -8.70
N VAL A 58 -9.39 -13.18 -8.35
CA VAL A 58 -10.79 -12.90 -7.98
C VAL A 58 -11.62 -12.29 -9.11
N GLY A 59 -11.03 -12.11 -10.30
CA GLY A 59 -11.69 -11.44 -11.42
C GLY A 59 -11.94 -9.96 -11.16
N GLY A 60 -11.03 -9.28 -10.45
CA GLY A 60 -11.11 -7.86 -10.14
C GLY A 60 -10.51 -6.94 -11.19
N LEU A 61 -10.72 -5.63 -10.99
CA LEU A 61 -10.16 -4.53 -11.77
C LEU A 61 -9.24 -3.69 -10.90
N VAL A 62 -8.05 -3.35 -11.37
CA VAL A 62 -7.06 -2.56 -10.63
C VAL A 62 -6.97 -1.16 -11.23
N LEU A 63 -7.33 -0.15 -10.44
CA LEU A 63 -7.21 1.26 -10.85
C LEU A 63 -5.74 1.68 -10.96
N PRO A 64 -5.46 2.76 -11.72
CA PRO A 64 -4.19 3.45 -11.60
C PRO A 64 -3.91 3.82 -10.14
N THR A 65 -2.69 3.53 -9.71
CA THR A 65 -2.26 3.74 -8.33
C THR A 65 -2.13 5.23 -8.05
N VAL A 66 -2.60 5.66 -6.87
CA VAL A 66 -2.37 7.03 -6.39
C VAL A 66 -0.88 7.16 -6.03
N ALA A 67 -0.13 7.87 -6.87
CA ALA A 67 1.34 7.92 -6.79
C ALA A 67 1.91 8.91 -5.76
N TYR A 68 1.05 9.70 -5.11
CA TYR A 68 1.43 10.69 -4.11
C TYR A 68 0.66 10.45 -2.82
N GLY A 69 1.37 10.31 -1.71
CA GLY A 69 0.82 9.94 -0.41
C GLY A 69 0.81 11.10 0.58
N ASN A 70 0.24 10.86 1.75
CA ASN A 70 0.33 11.76 2.89
C ASN A 70 1.77 11.93 3.36
N ARG A 71 2.01 13.04 4.07
CA ARG A 71 3.34 13.46 4.52
C ARG A 71 4.04 12.39 5.34
N SER A 72 5.18 11.90 4.82
CA SER A 72 6.15 11.06 5.52
C SER A 72 6.41 11.55 6.95
N GLN A 73 6.42 10.64 7.92
CA GLN A 73 6.71 10.90 9.32
C GLN A 73 8.04 10.30 9.73
N PRO A 74 8.79 10.94 10.64
CA PRO A 74 10.11 10.46 11.06
C PRO A 74 10.16 9.00 11.50
N LYS A 75 9.13 8.55 12.22
CA LYS A 75 9.08 7.23 12.87
C LYS A 75 8.69 6.08 11.95
N THR A 76 8.24 6.38 10.73
CA THR A 76 7.61 5.41 9.83
C THR A 76 8.09 5.52 8.39
N GLY A 77 8.52 6.70 7.92
CA GLY A 77 9.05 6.92 6.56
C GLY A 77 10.35 7.73 6.50
N GLY A 78 10.97 8.02 7.65
CA GLY A 78 12.15 8.89 7.77
C GLY A 78 11.84 10.39 7.68
N GLY A 79 10.58 10.76 7.43
CA GLY A 79 10.10 12.13 7.52
C GLY A 79 10.27 12.97 6.25
N PRO A 80 9.69 14.18 6.22
CA PRO A 80 9.45 14.90 4.97
C PRO A 80 10.68 15.67 4.44
N ARG A 81 11.84 15.54 5.10
CA ARG A 81 13.04 16.36 4.84
C ARG A 81 13.90 15.84 3.69
N PHE A 82 13.72 14.58 3.30
CA PHE A 82 14.56 13.95 2.29
C PHE A 82 14.18 14.44 0.89
N PRO A 83 15.17 14.79 0.05
CA PRO A 83 14.91 15.21 -1.32
C PRO A 83 14.30 14.07 -2.13
N GLY A 84 13.38 14.41 -3.04
CA GLY A 84 12.66 13.44 -3.86
C GLY A 84 11.31 13.03 -3.30
N THR A 85 11.14 13.04 -1.97
CA THR A 85 9.82 12.78 -1.35
C THR A 85 8.83 13.89 -1.69
N LEU A 86 7.68 13.51 -2.26
CA LEU A 86 6.59 14.43 -2.63
C LEU A 86 5.36 14.12 -1.77
N ASN A 87 5.03 15.05 -0.88
CA ASN A 87 4.03 14.87 0.16
C ASN A 87 2.74 15.63 -0.18
N LEU A 88 1.59 14.96 -0.10
CA LEU A 88 0.29 15.60 0.03
C LEU A 88 -0.02 15.91 1.49
N THR A 89 -0.94 16.85 1.71
CA THR A 89 -1.57 16.98 3.02
C THR A 89 -2.56 15.84 3.23
N ALA A 90 -2.80 15.47 4.50
CA ALA A 90 -3.85 14.52 4.86
C ALA A 90 -5.19 14.91 4.20
N ASN A 91 -5.58 16.19 4.27
CA ASN A 91 -6.80 16.70 3.65
C ASN A 91 -6.86 16.42 2.14
N THR A 92 -5.80 16.75 1.40
CA THR A 92 -5.75 16.53 -0.04
C THR A 92 -5.87 15.04 -0.37
N PHE A 93 -5.13 14.20 0.35
CA PHE A 93 -5.17 12.75 0.13
C PHE A 93 -6.55 12.16 0.44
N SER A 94 -7.16 12.53 1.58
CA SER A 94 -8.51 12.11 1.95
C SER A 94 -9.55 12.52 0.90
N LEU A 95 -9.44 13.73 0.34
CA LEU A 95 -10.33 14.20 -0.72
C LEU A 95 -10.16 13.42 -2.04
N ILE A 96 -8.92 13.02 -2.39
CA ILE A 96 -8.67 12.15 -3.54
C ILE A 96 -9.36 10.79 -3.32
N VAL A 97 -9.15 10.15 -2.17
CA VAL A 97 -9.78 8.85 -1.85
C VAL A 97 -11.30 8.97 -1.88
N ARG A 98 -11.85 10.03 -1.26
CA ARG A 98 -13.29 10.34 -1.29
C ARG A 98 -13.83 10.42 -2.71
N ASP A 99 -13.20 11.24 -3.55
CA ASP A 99 -13.70 11.52 -4.90
C ASP A 99 -13.66 10.28 -5.79
N VAL A 100 -12.60 9.47 -5.67
CA VAL A 100 -12.50 8.19 -6.39
C VAL A 100 -13.61 7.23 -5.94
N ILE A 101 -13.84 7.07 -4.63
CA ILE A 101 -14.91 6.18 -4.12
C ILE A 101 -16.28 6.65 -4.58
N CYS A 102 -16.57 7.96 -4.50
CA CYS A 102 -17.82 8.53 -4.96
C CYS A 102 -18.05 8.27 -6.46
N ASP A 103 -17.02 8.42 -7.29
CA ASP A 103 -17.16 8.19 -8.73
C ASP A 103 -17.32 6.70 -9.07
N LEU A 104 -16.60 5.80 -8.38
CA LEU A 104 -16.82 4.36 -8.49
C LEU A 104 -18.27 3.99 -8.12
N TYR A 105 -18.78 4.54 -7.02
CA TYR A 105 -20.16 4.29 -6.60
C TYR A 105 -21.19 4.79 -7.63
N ARG A 106 -20.96 5.98 -8.22
CA ARG A 106 -21.77 6.53 -9.32
C ARG A 106 -21.82 5.55 -10.50
N GLN A 107 -20.69 4.93 -10.83
CA GLN A 107 -20.55 3.91 -11.86
C GLN A 107 -21.10 2.52 -11.48
N LYS A 108 -21.84 2.40 -10.37
CA LYS A 108 -22.44 1.15 -9.87
C LYS A 108 -21.44 0.14 -9.30
N VAL A 109 -20.20 0.54 -9.02
CA VAL A 109 -19.28 -0.29 -8.23
C VAL A 109 -19.80 -0.38 -6.80
N ARG A 110 -19.82 -1.61 -6.26
CA ARG A 110 -20.29 -1.91 -4.89
C ARG A 110 -19.27 -2.66 -4.05
N LYS A 111 -18.16 -3.07 -4.66
CA LYS A 111 -17.08 -3.84 -4.03
C LYS A 111 -15.78 -3.09 -4.29
N ILE A 112 -15.29 -2.35 -3.30
CA ILE A 112 -14.06 -1.56 -3.40
C ILE A 112 -13.04 -2.13 -2.43
N VAL A 113 -11.78 -2.24 -2.86
CA VAL A 113 -10.67 -2.70 -2.03
C VAL A 113 -9.55 -1.67 -2.12
N THR A 114 -9.28 -0.91 -1.06
CA THR A 114 -8.09 -0.08 -1.01
C THR A 114 -6.90 -0.93 -0.58
N VAL A 115 -5.78 -0.82 -1.31
CA VAL A 115 -4.54 -1.55 -1.02
C VAL A 115 -3.46 -0.53 -0.75
N ASN A 116 -3.12 -0.34 0.52
CA ASN A 116 -2.20 0.68 0.97
C ASN A 116 -0.76 0.18 0.96
N GLY A 117 0.12 0.99 0.38
CA GLY A 117 1.57 0.80 0.31
C GLY A 117 2.37 1.74 1.19
N HIS A 118 1.75 2.76 1.79
CA HIS A 118 2.46 3.82 2.53
C HIS A 118 1.85 4.02 3.92
N TYR A 119 2.64 3.94 4.99
CA TYR A 119 2.11 3.91 6.36
C TYR A 119 1.28 5.15 6.70
N GLU A 120 1.73 6.33 6.28
CA GLU A 120 1.10 7.61 6.61
C GLU A 120 -0.25 7.83 5.91
N ASN A 121 -0.58 6.98 4.94
CA ASN A 121 -1.90 6.99 4.29
C ASN A 121 -2.98 6.33 5.15
N ILE A 122 -2.68 5.60 6.23
CA ILE A 122 -3.66 4.88 7.06
C ILE A 122 -4.81 5.82 7.48
N GLY A 123 -4.50 6.87 8.24
CA GLY A 123 -5.49 7.82 8.76
C GLY A 123 -6.27 8.55 7.65
N PRO A 124 -5.57 9.19 6.69
CA PRO A 124 -6.24 9.90 5.60
C PRO A 124 -7.11 9.02 4.69
N THR A 125 -6.78 7.73 4.54
CA THR A 125 -7.63 6.78 3.81
C THR A 125 -8.94 6.53 4.56
N ILE A 126 -8.88 6.34 5.88
CA ILE A 126 -10.07 6.19 6.73
C ILE A 126 -10.97 7.42 6.58
N GLU A 127 -10.40 8.61 6.71
CA GLU A 127 -11.14 9.86 6.55
C GLU A 127 -11.76 9.98 5.15
N GLY A 128 -11.03 9.64 4.09
CA GLY A 128 -11.56 9.66 2.73
C GLY A 128 -12.74 8.71 2.52
N ILE A 129 -12.72 7.53 3.16
CA ILE A 129 -13.83 6.57 3.15
C ILE A 129 -15.04 7.14 3.89
N GLU A 130 -14.85 7.67 5.11
CA GLU A 130 -15.95 8.25 5.90
C GLU A 130 -16.60 9.44 5.19
N LEU A 131 -15.80 10.35 4.63
CA LEU A 131 -16.29 11.47 3.84
C LEU A 131 -17.09 11.00 2.60
N ALA A 132 -16.69 9.90 1.97
CA ALA A 132 -17.43 9.34 0.84
C ALA A 132 -18.79 8.80 1.30
N LEU A 133 -18.82 8.03 2.40
CA LEU A 133 -20.06 7.51 2.96
C LEU A 133 -21.03 8.62 3.38
N ASP A 134 -20.52 9.72 3.94
CA ASP A 134 -21.34 10.86 4.34
C ASP A 134 -21.93 11.60 3.12
N VAL A 135 -21.14 11.83 2.07
CA VAL A 135 -21.61 12.46 0.82
C VAL A 135 -22.60 11.55 0.07
N LEU A 136 -22.29 10.25 0.00
CA LEU A 136 -23.17 9.26 -0.62
C LEU A 136 -24.43 9.01 0.20
N GLY A 137 -24.44 9.33 1.49
CA GLY A 137 -25.55 9.07 2.41
C GLY A 137 -25.66 7.58 2.76
N ARG A 138 -25.49 7.26 4.04
CA ARG A 138 -25.34 5.88 4.54
C ARG A 138 -26.52 4.97 4.21
N ASP A 139 -27.73 5.50 4.16
CA ASP A 139 -28.94 4.75 3.78
C ASP A 139 -28.87 4.24 2.32
N ARG A 140 -28.13 4.93 1.45
CA ARG A 140 -27.95 4.55 0.04
C ARG A 140 -26.78 3.59 -0.17
N THR A 141 -25.91 3.41 0.82
CA THR A 141 -24.69 2.59 0.70
C THR A 141 -24.87 1.20 1.31
N ALA A 142 -26.09 0.73 1.54
CA ALA A 142 -26.37 -0.58 2.12
C ALA A 142 -25.72 -1.75 1.34
N GLU A 143 -25.61 -1.62 0.02
CA GLU A 143 -24.98 -2.62 -0.86
C GLU A 143 -23.49 -2.35 -1.12
N LEU A 144 -22.94 -1.24 -0.62
CA LEU A 144 -21.54 -0.89 -0.82
C LEU A 144 -20.69 -1.49 0.31
N THR A 145 -19.67 -2.24 -0.07
CA THR A 145 -18.64 -2.70 0.85
C THR A 145 -17.28 -2.17 0.39
N ILE A 146 -16.59 -1.47 1.30
CA ILE A 146 -15.24 -0.95 1.10
C ILE A 146 -14.32 -1.68 2.07
N LEU A 147 -13.38 -2.45 1.54
CA LEU A 147 -12.34 -3.10 2.32
C LEU A 147 -11.10 -2.21 2.29
N ARG A 148 -10.54 -1.92 3.46
CA ARG A 148 -9.31 -1.15 3.58
C ARG A 148 -8.21 -2.06 4.07
N ILE A 149 -7.18 -2.26 3.26
CA ILE A 149 -6.12 -3.22 3.52
C ILE A 149 -4.79 -2.50 3.51
N ASP A 150 -4.02 -2.70 4.57
CA ASP A 150 -2.57 -2.52 4.56
C ASP A 150 -1.92 -3.81 4.09
N HIS A 151 -1.10 -3.75 3.05
CA HIS A 151 -0.57 -4.99 2.49
C HIS A 151 0.33 -5.74 3.48
N TRP A 152 1.06 -5.05 4.35
CA TRP A 152 1.93 -5.66 5.36
C TRP A 152 1.16 -6.48 6.40
N ASP A 153 -0.11 -6.15 6.70
CA ASP A 153 -0.94 -6.93 7.63
C ASP A 153 -1.27 -8.33 7.09
N MET A 154 -1.07 -8.55 5.79
CA MET A 154 -1.30 -9.84 5.15
C MET A 154 -0.10 -10.78 5.26
N VAL A 155 1.08 -10.28 5.67
CA VAL A 155 2.27 -11.10 5.85
C VAL A 155 2.04 -12.06 7.01
N ARG A 156 2.21 -13.36 6.77
CA ARG A 156 1.91 -14.37 7.78
C ARG A 156 2.97 -14.40 8.88
N PRO A 157 2.58 -14.70 10.14
CA PRO A 157 3.52 -14.83 11.25
C PRO A 157 4.66 -15.83 10.98
N GLU A 158 4.39 -16.91 10.24
CA GLU A 158 5.39 -17.92 9.87
C GLU A 158 6.45 -17.34 8.93
N THR A 159 6.02 -16.52 7.97
CA THR A 159 6.92 -15.82 7.03
C THR A 159 7.74 -14.76 7.77
N LEU A 160 7.13 -13.98 8.67
CA LEU A 160 7.85 -13.04 9.53
C LEU A 160 8.92 -13.75 10.38
N THR A 161 8.55 -14.85 11.03
CA THR A 161 9.48 -15.64 11.85
C THR A 161 10.64 -16.19 11.02
N ARG A 162 10.37 -16.60 9.78
CA ARG A 162 11.39 -17.09 8.85
C ARG A 162 12.34 -15.99 8.36
N ILE A 163 11.83 -14.80 8.09
CA ILE A 163 12.62 -13.66 7.61
C ILE A 163 13.44 -13.04 8.76
N PHE A 164 12.85 -12.98 9.96
CA PHE A 164 13.39 -12.36 11.16
C PHE A 164 13.59 -13.39 12.28
N PRO A 165 14.55 -14.33 12.15
CA PRO A 165 14.76 -15.37 13.16
C PRO A 165 15.17 -14.81 14.53
N ASN A 166 15.68 -13.57 14.57
CA ASN A 166 16.10 -12.88 15.78
C ASN A 166 15.06 -11.88 16.31
N GLY A 167 13.83 -11.92 15.79
CA GLY A 167 12.74 -11.03 16.18
C GLY A 167 12.43 -9.97 15.12
N TYR A 168 11.13 -9.81 14.85
CA TYR A 168 10.62 -8.80 13.94
C TYR A 168 10.65 -7.41 14.60
N PRO A 169 11.25 -6.37 13.98
CA PRO A 169 11.39 -5.05 14.60
C PRO A 169 10.08 -4.26 14.70
N GLY A 170 9.01 -4.70 14.02
CA GLY A 170 7.76 -3.95 13.89
C GLY A 170 7.67 -3.24 12.54
N ILE A 171 6.43 -3.03 12.07
CA ILE A 171 6.19 -2.48 10.72
C ILE A 171 6.66 -1.03 10.60
N GLU A 172 6.59 -0.27 11.68
CA GLU A 172 6.99 1.14 11.71
C GLU A 172 8.48 1.32 11.37
N LEU A 173 9.31 0.31 11.65
CA LEU A 173 10.74 0.32 11.34
C LEU A 173 11.09 -0.32 10.00
N GLU A 174 10.14 -0.94 9.30
CA GLU A 174 10.41 -1.65 8.04
C GLU A 174 10.49 -0.74 6.80
N HIS A 175 10.54 0.58 6.99
CA HIS A 175 10.79 1.55 5.93
C HIS A 175 12.14 1.33 5.24
N ALA A 176 12.09 1.09 3.94
CA ALA A 176 13.22 0.78 3.08
C ALA A 176 14.10 -0.38 3.59
N SER A 177 13.53 -1.26 4.42
CA SER A 177 14.26 -2.32 5.13
C SER A 177 14.01 -3.69 4.47
N VAL A 178 14.09 -4.79 5.22
CA VAL A 178 14.11 -6.14 4.63
C VAL A 178 12.85 -6.47 3.83
N ILE A 179 11.66 -6.12 4.33
CA ILE A 179 10.39 -6.47 3.67
C ILE A 179 10.30 -5.81 2.29
N GLU A 180 10.36 -4.49 2.24
CA GLU A 180 10.20 -3.72 1.00
C GLU A 180 11.33 -3.99 0.02
N THR A 181 12.58 -4.03 0.51
CA THR A 181 13.74 -4.29 -0.33
C THR A 181 13.65 -5.67 -0.96
N SER A 182 13.24 -6.69 -0.19
CA SER A 182 13.06 -8.04 -0.73
C SER A 182 11.96 -8.09 -1.79
N MET A 183 10.81 -7.44 -1.55
CA MET A 183 9.71 -7.39 -2.51
C MET A 183 10.09 -6.62 -3.79
N MET A 184 10.84 -5.53 -3.67
CA MET A 184 11.38 -4.79 -4.81
C MET A 184 12.38 -5.60 -5.60
N MET A 185 13.26 -6.38 -4.95
CA MET A 185 14.18 -7.29 -5.64
C MET A 185 13.44 -8.37 -6.43
N ALA A 186 12.27 -8.80 -5.98
CA ALA A 186 11.44 -9.76 -6.70
C ALA A 186 10.72 -9.13 -7.90
N LEU A 187 10.16 -7.92 -7.72
CA LEU A 187 9.32 -7.27 -8.73
C LEU A 187 10.10 -6.46 -9.76
N ARG A 188 11.07 -5.67 -9.31
CA ARG A 188 11.81 -4.65 -10.07
C ARG A 188 13.29 -4.61 -9.63
N PRO A 189 14.05 -5.71 -9.79
CA PRO A 189 15.43 -5.80 -9.32
C PRO A 189 16.35 -4.71 -9.89
N GLU A 190 16.06 -4.18 -11.07
CA GLU A 190 16.81 -3.09 -11.69
C GLU A 190 16.64 -1.73 -10.99
N LEU A 191 15.66 -1.61 -10.10
CA LEU A 191 15.44 -0.43 -9.25
C LEU A 191 16.04 -0.59 -7.84
N VAL A 192 16.83 -1.66 -7.62
CA VAL A 192 17.49 -1.95 -6.35
C VAL A 192 19.00 -2.12 -6.57
N ASP A 193 19.81 -1.37 -5.82
CA ASP A 193 21.27 -1.50 -5.80
C ASP A 193 21.78 -1.60 -4.37
N LEU A 194 21.85 -2.83 -3.85
CA LEU A 194 22.29 -3.11 -2.48
C LEU A 194 23.72 -2.64 -2.18
N ASN A 195 24.57 -2.40 -3.19
CA ASN A 195 25.90 -1.83 -2.94
C ASN A 195 25.84 -0.38 -2.43
N LYS A 196 24.70 0.29 -2.64
CA LYS A 196 24.43 1.63 -2.11
C LYS A 196 23.71 1.59 -0.76
N ALA A 197 23.29 0.40 -0.30
CA ALA A 197 22.63 0.27 0.99
C ALA A 197 23.58 0.64 2.12
N THR A 198 23.07 1.37 3.09
CA THR A 198 23.80 1.82 4.27
C THR A 198 23.15 1.22 5.51
N HIS A 199 23.97 0.79 6.46
CA HIS A 199 23.54 0.09 7.66
C HIS A 199 23.79 0.98 8.89
N ASP A 200 23.06 2.09 8.97
CA ASP A 200 23.14 3.11 10.03
C ASP A 200 21.95 3.08 11.00
N GLY A 201 21.13 2.03 10.91
CA GLY A 201 20.06 1.69 11.85
C GLY A 201 20.38 0.45 12.73
N PRO A 202 19.41 -0.07 13.49
CA PRO A 202 18.02 0.38 13.55
C PRO A 202 17.85 1.73 14.28
N ALA A 203 16.85 2.50 13.85
CA ALA A 203 16.48 3.75 14.51
C ALA A 203 15.84 3.47 15.87
N HIS A 204 16.16 4.31 16.87
CA HIS A 204 15.58 4.25 18.21
C HIS A 204 14.90 5.57 18.54
N PHE A 205 13.59 5.59 18.39
CA PHE A 205 12.80 6.80 18.60
C PHE A 205 12.40 7.01 20.05
N LEU A 206 12.29 8.29 20.44
CA LEU A 206 11.70 8.67 21.71
C LEU A 206 10.16 8.53 21.67
N PRO A 207 9.49 8.40 22.84
CA PRO A 207 8.04 8.22 22.91
C PRO A 207 7.25 9.52 22.65
N TYR A 208 7.82 10.49 21.94
CA TYR A 208 7.19 11.74 21.55
C TYR A 208 7.83 12.27 20.26
N ASP A 209 7.18 13.25 19.63
CA ASP A 209 7.67 13.94 18.43
C ASP A 209 7.90 15.42 18.73
N ARG A 210 8.80 16.04 17.98
CA ARG A 210 9.16 17.46 18.14
C ARG A 210 8.82 18.21 16.86
N TYR A 211 8.25 19.40 17.01
CA TYR A 211 7.97 20.31 15.89
C TYR A 211 8.32 21.75 16.29
N PRO A 212 8.93 22.57 15.41
CA PRO A 212 9.47 22.22 14.09
C PRO A 212 10.87 21.58 14.15
N LYS A 213 11.42 21.34 15.36
CA LYS A 213 12.76 20.75 15.53
C LYS A 213 12.79 19.36 14.89
N ALA A 214 13.81 19.10 14.08
CA ALA A 214 13.99 17.80 13.43
C ALA A 214 14.11 16.64 14.43
N CYS A 215 13.71 15.46 13.97
CA CYS A 215 13.96 14.19 14.64
C CYS A 215 15.40 13.77 14.32
N ASP A 216 16.29 13.96 15.29
CA ASP A 216 17.71 13.63 15.18
C ASP A 216 17.94 12.10 15.19
N GLU A 217 16.92 11.34 15.58
CA GLU A 217 16.90 9.87 15.67
C GLU A 217 16.75 9.17 14.30
N VAL A 218 16.39 9.90 13.23
CA VAL A 218 16.28 9.34 11.88
C VAL A 218 17.68 9.14 11.28
N PRO A 219 18.03 7.92 10.82
CA PRO A 219 19.32 7.66 10.19
C PRO A 219 19.57 8.52 8.95
N ALA A 220 20.84 8.83 8.68
CA ALA A 220 21.21 9.72 7.57
C ALA A 220 20.93 9.09 6.19
N SER A 221 20.85 7.76 6.15
CA SER A 221 20.40 7.00 4.99
C SER A 221 18.92 7.19 4.66
N GLY A 222 18.09 7.48 5.66
CA GLY A 222 16.63 7.44 5.57
C GLY A 222 16.03 6.04 5.79
N VAL A 223 16.83 4.98 5.92
CA VAL A 223 16.37 3.62 6.24
C VAL A 223 16.16 3.50 7.76
N LEU A 224 15.04 2.93 8.22
CA LEU A 224 14.72 2.89 9.65
C LEU A 224 15.21 1.63 10.38
N SER A 225 15.49 0.55 9.65
CA SER A 225 16.03 -0.70 10.21
C SER A 225 17.22 -1.20 9.37
N LEU A 226 17.33 -2.50 9.16
CA LEU A 226 18.38 -3.15 8.39
C LEU A 226 17.88 -3.57 7.01
N THR A 227 18.76 -3.51 6.02
CA THR A 227 18.53 -4.08 4.68
C THR A 227 19.23 -5.43 4.49
N GLU A 228 20.08 -5.81 5.45
CA GLU A 228 20.88 -7.02 5.38
C GLU A 228 19.99 -8.27 5.31
N GLY A 229 20.36 -9.20 4.43
CA GLY A 229 19.61 -10.42 4.19
C GLY A 229 18.37 -10.24 3.32
N SER A 230 18.13 -9.06 2.73
CA SER A 230 17.10 -8.89 1.69
C SER A 230 17.36 -9.80 0.49
N SER A 231 16.32 -10.41 -0.07
CA SER A 231 16.44 -11.25 -1.26
C SER A 231 15.14 -11.31 -2.05
N ALA A 232 15.24 -11.55 -3.36
CA ALA A 232 14.06 -11.77 -4.21
C ALA A 232 13.22 -12.97 -3.74
N GLU A 233 13.85 -14.01 -3.19
CA GLU A 233 13.15 -15.18 -2.65
C GLU A 233 12.24 -14.80 -1.48
N LYS A 234 12.74 -14.00 -0.53
CA LYS A 234 11.92 -13.47 0.57
C LYS A 234 10.80 -12.58 0.03
N GLY A 235 11.08 -11.79 -1.01
CA GLY A 235 10.10 -10.96 -1.69
C GLY A 235 8.93 -11.76 -2.25
N GLU A 236 9.20 -12.89 -2.90
CA GLU A 236 8.15 -13.77 -3.41
C GLU A 236 7.32 -14.42 -2.30
N TRP A 237 7.90 -14.76 -1.15
CA TRP A 237 7.12 -15.25 0.00
C TRP A 237 6.15 -14.17 0.52
N LEU A 238 6.66 -12.95 0.70
CA LEU A 238 5.87 -11.79 1.15
C LEU A 238 4.73 -11.49 0.17
N LEU A 239 5.03 -11.44 -1.13
CA LEU A 239 4.03 -11.19 -2.18
C LEU A 239 2.96 -12.30 -2.24
N ALA A 240 3.36 -13.56 -2.06
CA ALA A 240 2.44 -14.69 -2.03
C ALA A 240 1.50 -14.65 -0.81
N ASP A 241 2.02 -14.27 0.35
CA ASP A 241 1.20 -14.07 1.55
C ASP A 241 0.19 -12.94 1.36
N CYS A 242 0.62 -11.79 0.82
CA CYS A 242 -0.24 -10.66 0.49
C CYS A 242 -1.35 -11.05 -0.50
N GLU A 243 -0.99 -11.75 -1.59
CA GLU A 243 -1.94 -12.26 -2.57
C GLU A 243 -2.97 -13.18 -1.92
N ALA A 244 -2.53 -14.18 -1.16
CA ALA A 244 -3.40 -15.17 -0.53
C ALA A 244 -4.34 -14.53 0.51
N GLY A 245 -3.81 -13.69 1.39
CA GLY A 245 -4.60 -13.01 2.43
C GLY A 245 -5.70 -12.13 1.85
N ILE A 246 -5.39 -11.34 0.82
CA ILE A 246 -6.38 -10.48 0.15
C ILE A 246 -7.44 -11.32 -0.56
N VAL A 247 -7.05 -12.41 -1.24
CA VAL A 247 -8.00 -13.32 -1.90
C VAL A 247 -8.95 -13.95 -0.88
N ASP A 248 -8.45 -14.37 0.28
CA ASP A 248 -9.25 -14.97 1.35
C ASP A 248 -10.25 -13.96 1.93
N ILE A 249 -9.82 -12.72 2.21
CA ILE A 249 -10.69 -11.63 2.67
C ILE A 249 -11.79 -11.36 1.64
N ILE A 250 -11.44 -11.22 0.36
CA ILE A 250 -12.42 -10.97 -0.71
C ILE A 250 -13.42 -12.11 -0.82
N ASN A 251 -12.96 -13.36 -0.77
CA ASN A 251 -13.85 -14.52 -0.81
C ASN A 251 -14.80 -14.55 0.38
N ARG A 252 -14.36 -14.11 1.56
CA ARG A 252 -15.19 -14.02 2.75
C ARG A 252 -16.24 -12.91 2.61
N GLU A 253 -15.81 -11.69 2.31
CA GLU A 253 -16.66 -10.49 2.39
C GLU A 253 -17.55 -10.33 1.15
N PHE A 254 -17.07 -10.66 -0.05
CA PHE A 254 -17.81 -10.40 -1.31
C PHE A 254 -18.58 -11.59 -1.88
N LYS A 255 -18.38 -12.83 -1.39
CA LYS A 255 -19.23 -13.98 -1.77
C LYS A 255 -20.42 -14.18 -0.84
N GLN A 256 -20.36 -13.71 0.41
CA GLN A 256 -21.50 -13.81 1.34
C GLN A 256 -22.68 -12.90 0.94
N ALA A 257 -22.42 -11.83 0.19
CA ALA A 257 -23.44 -10.89 -0.31
C ALA A 257 -24.33 -11.44 -1.46
N GLN A 258 -24.24 -12.75 -1.81
CA GLN A 258 -25.06 -13.40 -2.85
C GLN A 258 -26.17 -14.32 -2.28
N LYS A 259 -26.40 -14.32 -0.97
CA LYS A 259 -27.55 -15.00 -0.34
C LYS A 259 -28.57 -13.97 0.14
#